data_AF-A0A3A8WPH8-F1
#
_entry.id   AF-A0A3A8WPH8-F1
#
_cell.length_a   1.000
_cell.length_b   1.000
_cell.length_c   1.000
_cell.angle_alpha   90.00
_cell.angle_beta   90.00
_cell.angle_gamma   90.00
#
_symmetry.space_group_name_H-M   'P 1'
#
loop_
_entity.id
_entity.type
_entity.pdbx_description
1 polymer ?
#
loop_
_entity_poly.entity_id
_entity_poly.type
_entity_poly.pdbx_seq_one_letter_code
_entity_poly.pdbx_strand_id
1 'polypeptide(L)'
;MKKVNMISFLRVAVLALVLSNMSPVTVVAATAVMDNMPYDFPVTPDDDGWKEFTTKQEMLDVCQIPQNKLENMTTEALLETVLNYPLIGTYTAFNSIEDACAVMSDDFNGFDELFSRSDISEILMEKYSGVQVVTAKEVEIVPTEEFFLPSTIEYLFACDEIKNGEYSDKQAEEVYDLLDEKMKERESAGIYSTASEVYANYMLQKSGVNMLQAGENFKKVTIKTPKGSVIPEAYSRSPEYTKAEIKEINEWYDKEWPLAKRVSSATIKYNCHSYAWYNRSTSNAYWIDKGPASIYVKDGIYSKYTGGTARSGMIYYYNGGEHSGVAIGTEMVSGAQVFYVRSKWGSAPLYEHPFNYCPYSSKHVLYSKS
;
A
#
# COMPACT_ATOMS: atom_id res chain seq x y z
N MET A 1 96.69 -2.83 16.67
CA MET A 1 97.36 -3.62 15.61
C MET A 1 96.58 -3.46 14.32
N LYS A 2 97.27 -3.03 13.25
CA LYS A 2 96.96 -3.08 11.80
C LYS A 2 95.64 -2.42 11.34
N LYS A 3 95.68 -1.23 10.69
CA LYS A 3 95.88 -0.98 9.23
C LYS A 3 94.71 -1.59 8.41
N VAL A 4 93.95 -0.90 7.56
CA VAL A 4 94.33 -0.04 6.42
C VAL A 4 93.15 0.87 5.97
N ASN A 5 93.51 2.05 5.45
CA ASN A 5 92.71 3.08 4.77
C ASN A 5 92.14 2.69 3.39
N MET A 6 91.02 3.32 2.99
CA MET A 6 90.81 4.00 1.69
C MET A 6 89.44 4.72 1.74
N ILE A 7 89.31 6.06 1.83
CA ILE A 7 89.50 7.10 0.78
C ILE A 7 88.87 6.61 -0.53
N SER A 8 87.78 7.14 -1.11
CA SER A 8 87.31 8.51 -1.40
C SER A 8 85.90 8.35 -2.04
N PHE A 9 84.91 9.24 -2.05
CA PHE A 9 84.90 10.64 -2.49
C PHE A 9 83.63 11.35 -1.96
N LEU A 10 83.87 12.60 -1.60
CA LEU A 10 82.93 13.65 -1.25
C LEU A 10 82.00 14.02 -2.42
N ARG A 11 80.68 14.11 -2.20
CA ARG A 11 79.79 15.06 -2.89
C ARG A 11 78.74 15.57 -1.90
N VAL A 12 78.99 16.74 -1.34
CA VAL A 12 77.99 17.56 -0.64
C VAL A 12 77.08 18.15 -1.71
N ALA A 13 75.82 17.74 -1.74
CA ALA A 13 74.77 18.43 -2.47
C ALA A 13 73.85 19.09 -1.43
N VAL A 14 73.83 20.41 -1.43
CA VAL A 14 72.98 21.27 -0.60
C VAL A 14 71.53 21.02 -1.01
N LEU A 15 70.74 20.42 -0.12
CA LEU A 15 69.30 20.27 -0.30
C LEU A 15 68.63 21.57 0.17
N ALA A 16 68.25 22.43 -0.76
CA ALA A 16 67.38 23.57 -0.47
C ALA A 16 65.97 23.05 -0.19
N LEU A 17 65.55 23.13 1.08
CA LEU A 17 64.17 22.87 1.50
C LEU A 17 63.30 24.03 1.00
N VAL A 18 62.56 23.84 -0.08
CA VAL A 18 61.46 24.75 -0.45
C VAL A 18 60.26 24.36 0.41
N LEU A 19 60.04 25.09 1.50
CA LEU A 19 58.78 25.05 2.23
C LEU A 19 57.70 25.71 1.37
N SER A 20 56.98 24.92 0.58
CA SER A 20 55.73 25.37 -0.01
C SER A 20 54.69 25.46 1.10
N ASN A 21 54.31 26.68 1.49
CA ASN A 21 53.13 26.94 2.30
C ASN A 21 51.89 26.43 1.55
N MET A 22 51.47 25.20 1.85
CA MET A 22 50.12 24.76 1.54
C MET A 22 49.22 25.25 2.66
N SER A 23 48.52 26.36 2.41
CA SER A 23 47.38 26.73 3.25
C SER A 23 46.41 25.55 3.30
N PRO A 24 45.87 25.18 4.48
CA PRO A 24 44.81 24.19 4.52
C PRO A 24 43.63 24.74 3.72
N VAL A 25 43.28 24.06 2.62
CA VAL A 25 41.99 24.24 1.99
C VAL A 25 40.97 23.69 2.97
N THR A 26 40.34 24.58 3.74
CA THR A 26 39.12 24.23 4.46
C THR A 26 38.07 23.90 3.41
N VAL A 27 37.84 22.61 3.19
CA VAL A 27 36.61 22.15 2.56
C VAL A 27 35.51 22.49 3.55
N VAL A 28 34.84 23.62 3.34
CA VAL A 28 33.55 23.86 3.96
C VAL A 28 32.65 22.80 3.34
N ALA A 29 32.33 21.76 4.10
CA ALA A 29 31.22 20.88 3.74
C ALA A 29 30.01 21.82 3.64
N ALA A 30 29.54 22.07 2.42
CA ALA A 30 28.24 22.66 2.24
C ALA A 30 27.28 21.70 2.95
N THR A 31 26.71 22.12 4.07
CA THR A 31 25.55 21.44 4.64
C THR A 31 24.53 21.41 3.52
N ALA A 32 24.31 20.23 2.93
CA ALA A 32 23.24 20.04 1.98
C ALA A 32 21.97 20.50 2.70
N VAL A 33 21.38 21.59 2.21
CA VAL A 33 20.11 22.06 2.75
C VAL A 33 19.10 21.03 2.26
N MET A 34 18.58 20.24 3.19
CA MET A 34 17.51 19.29 2.89
C MET A 34 16.35 20.08 2.29
N ASP A 35 15.75 19.52 1.25
CA ASP A 35 14.57 20.07 0.59
C ASP A 35 13.37 19.88 1.51
N ASN A 36 12.78 21.00 1.94
CA ASN A 36 11.59 20.98 2.80
C ASN A 36 10.29 21.11 1.99
N MET A 37 10.37 20.97 0.67
CA MET A 37 9.21 20.96 -0.22
C MET A 37 8.81 19.52 -0.54
N PRO A 38 7.54 19.14 -0.37
CA PRO A 38 7.03 17.87 -0.87
C PRO A 38 7.24 17.76 -2.39
N TYR A 39 7.36 16.53 -2.89
CA TYR A 39 7.48 16.27 -4.30
C TYR A 39 6.13 16.38 -5.00
N ASP A 40 6.03 17.33 -5.94
CA ASP A 40 4.90 17.41 -6.86
C ASP A 40 5.01 16.32 -7.94
N PHE A 41 4.08 15.37 -7.93
CA PHE A 41 4.02 14.32 -8.95
C PHE A 41 3.70 14.92 -10.33
N PRO A 42 4.35 14.44 -11.40
CA PRO A 42 4.22 15.05 -12.73
C PRO A 42 2.82 14.87 -13.35
N VAL A 43 2.11 13.81 -12.95
CA VAL A 43 0.74 13.50 -13.37
C VAL A 43 0.05 12.86 -12.18
N THR A 44 -1.15 13.33 -11.87
CA THR A 44 -1.99 12.87 -10.75
C THR A 44 -3.36 12.43 -11.27
N PRO A 45 -4.21 11.77 -10.46
CA PRO A 45 -5.54 11.35 -10.89
C PRO A 45 -6.48 12.50 -11.29
N ASP A 46 -6.16 13.74 -10.91
CA ASP A 46 -6.90 14.94 -11.33
C ASP A 46 -6.52 15.41 -12.74
N ASP A 47 -5.41 14.93 -13.30
CA ASP A 47 -4.92 15.31 -14.61
C ASP A 47 -5.52 14.44 -15.73
N ASP A 48 -5.81 15.03 -16.89
CA ASP A 48 -6.30 14.27 -18.05
C ASP A 48 -5.28 13.22 -18.53
N GLY A 49 -3.99 13.47 -18.34
CA GLY A 49 -2.93 12.52 -18.69
C GLY A 49 -3.01 11.20 -17.92
N TRP A 50 -3.60 11.20 -16.73
CA TRP A 50 -3.75 9.98 -15.92
C TRP A 50 -4.70 8.96 -16.54
N LYS A 51 -5.72 9.45 -17.26
CA LYS A 51 -6.73 8.62 -17.92
C LYS A 51 -6.19 7.86 -19.13
N GLU A 52 -5.01 8.25 -19.62
CA GLU A 52 -4.34 7.61 -20.76
C GLU A 52 -3.56 6.35 -20.34
N PHE A 53 -3.31 6.15 -19.03
CA PHE A 53 -2.64 4.94 -18.55
C PHE A 53 -3.57 3.73 -18.67
N THR A 54 -3.02 2.63 -19.20
CA THR A 54 -3.75 1.39 -19.48
C THR A 54 -3.30 0.23 -18.63
N THR A 55 -2.20 0.39 -17.89
CA THR A 55 -1.65 -0.61 -16.97
C THR A 55 -1.26 0.02 -15.63
N LYS A 56 -1.26 -0.80 -14.56
CA LYS A 56 -0.70 -0.38 -13.25
C LYS A 56 0.74 0.11 -13.40
N GLN A 57 1.56 -0.58 -14.20
CA GLN A 57 2.97 -0.24 -14.34
C GLN A 57 3.19 1.17 -14.89
N GLU A 58 2.40 1.59 -15.89
CA GLU A 58 2.48 2.95 -16.43
C GLU A 58 2.16 4.01 -15.36
N MET A 59 1.21 3.73 -14.46
CA MET A 59 0.91 4.61 -13.31
C MET A 59 2.07 4.63 -12.31
N LEU A 60 2.65 3.46 -11.98
CA LEU A 60 3.78 3.37 -11.06
C LEU A 60 5.02 4.11 -11.58
N ASP A 61 5.29 4.02 -12.88
CA ASP A 61 6.46 4.62 -13.51
C ASP A 61 6.46 6.16 -13.36
N VAL A 62 5.29 6.80 -13.47
CA VAL A 62 5.16 8.26 -13.28
C VAL A 62 5.12 8.69 -11.82
N CYS A 63 4.86 7.75 -10.91
CA CYS A 63 4.87 8.02 -9.48
C CYS A 63 6.24 7.87 -8.83
N GLN A 64 7.28 7.36 -9.52
CA GLN A 64 8.60 7.24 -8.91
C GLN A 64 9.25 8.61 -8.67
N ILE A 65 9.78 8.83 -7.48
CA ILE A 65 10.52 10.05 -7.15
C ILE A 65 11.95 9.93 -7.70
N PRO A 66 12.50 10.96 -8.37
CA PRO A 66 13.91 10.96 -8.74
C PRO A 66 14.81 10.77 -7.52
N GLN A 67 15.77 9.83 -7.57
CA GLN A 67 16.60 9.45 -6.42
C GLN A 67 17.25 10.65 -5.71
N ASN A 68 17.75 11.61 -6.49
CA ASN A 68 18.38 12.81 -5.93
C ASN A 68 17.41 13.73 -5.18
N LYS A 69 16.11 13.71 -5.51
CA LYS A 69 15.11 14.44 -4.72
C LYS A 69 14.74 13.64 -3.48
N LEU A 70 14.51 12.34 -3.64
CA LEU A 70 14.13 11.41 -2.58
C LEU A 70 15.10 11.47 -1.38
N GLU A 71 16.40 11.34 -1.65
CA GLU A 71 17.44 11.34 -0.61
C GLU A 71 17.64 12.71 0.08
N ASN A 72 17.22 13.79 -0.55
CA ASN A 72 17.45 15.15 -0.05
C ASN A 72 16.21 15.77 0.60
N MET A 73 15.03 15.13 0.58
CA MET A 73 13.84 15.64 1.27
C MET A 73 13.96 15.47 2.80
N THR A 74 13.49 16.47 3.54
CA THR A 74 13.25 16.33 4.99
C THR A 74 12.23 15.21 5.25
N THR A 75 12.21 14.64 6.46
CA THR A 75 11.25 13.59 6.81
C THR A 75 9.82 14.11 6.70
N GLU A 76 9.57 15.36 7.07
CA GLU A 76 8.27 16.04 6.94
C GLU A 76 7.85 16.19 5.47
N ALA A 77 8.75 16.69 4.61
CA ALA A 77 8.46 16.82 3.18
C ALA A 77 8.23 15.46 2.51
N LEU A 78 8.99 14.44 2.92
CA LEU A 78 8.81 13.08 2.44
C LEU A 78 7.50 12.46 2.94
N LEU A 79 7.10 12.71 4.19
CA LEU A 79 5.80 12.26 4.71
C LEU A 79 4.64 12.87 3.91
N GLU A 80 4.65 14.19 3.69
CA GLU A 80 3.64 14.85 2.85
C GLU A 80 3.67 14.30 1.41
N THR A 81 4.85 13.99 0.87
CA THR A 81 4.97 13.36 -0.46
C THR A 81 4.30 11.98 -0.49
N VAL A 82 4.51 11.16 0.55
CA VAL A 82 3.90 9.83 0.66
C VAL A 82 2.38 9.93 0.84
N LEU A 83 1.90 10.88 1.64
CA LEU A 83 0.47 11.15 1.79
C LEU A 83 -0.18 11.62 0.48
N ASN A 84 0.57 12.31 -0.38
CA ASN A 84 0.13 12.77 -1.70
C ASN A 84 0.46 11.77 -2.83
N TYR A 85 0.95 10.57 -2.53
CA TYR A 85 1.20 9.53 -3.52
C TYR A 85 -0.09 9.24 -4.31
N PRO A 86 -0.11 9.35 -5.66
CA PRO A 86 -1.31 9.21 -6.48
C PRO A 86 -2.14 7.95 -6.31
N LEU A 87 -1.56 6.88 -5.75
CA LEU A 87 -2.22 5.60 -5.49
C LEU A 87 -2.23 5.26 -4.00
N ILE A 88 -2.14 6.25 -3.10
CA ILE A 88 -2.11 6.02 -1.65
C ILE A 88 -3.35 5.26 -1.18
N GLY A 89 -4.54 5.53 -1.75
CA GLY A 89 -5.80 4.90 -1.33
C GLY A 89 -5.85 3.37 -1.54
N THR A 90 -4.93 2.83 -2.36
CA THR A 90 -4.86 1.40 -2.69
C THR A 90 -4.56 0.49 -1.49
N TYR A 91 -4.05 1.01 -0.36
CA TYR A 91 -3.83 0.21 0.84
C TYR A 91 -5.12 -0.49 1.31
N THR A 92 -6.29 0.10 1.04
CA THR A 92 -7.60 -0.45 1.41
C THR A 92 -8.06 -1.62 0.52
N ALA A 93 -7.33 -1.92 -0.56
CA ALA A 93 -7.62 -3.06 -1.44
C ALA A 93 -7.11 -4.39 -0.89
N PHE A 94 -6.26 -4.40 0.14
CA PHE A 94 -5.64 -5.62 0.63
C PHE A 94 -6.44 -6.26 1.78
N ASN A 95 -6.25 -7.56 2.01
CA ASN A 95 -6.89 -8.25 3.13
C ASN A 95 -6.23 -7.94 4.48
N SER A 96 -4.94 -7.56 4.48
CA SER A 96 -4.18 -7.22 5.67
C SER A 96 -3.25 -6.03 5.41
N ILE A 97 -2.90 -5.32 6.48
CA ILE A 97 -2.02 -4.14 6.42
C ILE A 97 -0.59 -4.56 6.07
N GLU A 98 -0.15 -5.75 6.48
CA GLU A 98 1.16 -6.29 6.12
C GLU A 98 1.27 -6.52 4.61
N ASP A 99 0.24 -7.10 3.99
CA ASP A 99 0.21 -7.31 2.54
C ASP A 99 0.19 -5.95 1.80
N ALA A 100 -0.60 -4.98 2.27
CA ALA A 100 -0.61 -3.62 1.71
C ALA A 100 0.77 -2.96 1.83
N CYS A 101 1.37 -2.97 3.02
CA CYS A 101 2.64 -2.32 3.30
C CYS A 101 3.76 -2.91 2.44
N ALA A 102 3.81 -4.23 2.32
CA ALA A 102 4.79 -4.92 1.48
C ALA A 102 4.64 -4.53 0.00
N VAL A 103 3.42 -4.62 -0.55
CA VAL A 103 3.18 -4.32 -1.97
C VAL A 103 3.43 -2.84 -2.28
N MET A 104 2.97 -1.93 -1.43
CA MET A 104 3.17 -0.50 -1.65
C MET A 104 4.64 -0.07 -1.49
N SER A 105 5.40 -0.72 -0.59
CA SER A 105 6.85 -0.54 -0.52
C SER A 105 7.56 -0.98 -1.80
N ASP A 106 7.13 -2.10 -2.38
CA ASP A 106 7.68 -2.61 -3.64
C ASP A 106 7.30 -1.72 -4.85
N ASP A 107 6.10 -1.12 -4.81
CA ASP A 107 5.54 -0.31 -5.90
C ASP A 107 6.09 1.12 -5.95
N PHE A 108 6.38 1.74 -4.79
CA PHE A 108 6.71 3.17 -4.70
C PHE A 108 7.92 3.42 -3.79
N ASN A 109 8.97 3.99 -4.38
CA ASN A 109 10.24 4.24 -3.71
C ASN A 109 10.18 5.19 -2.50
N GLY A 110 9.12 5.99 -2.36
CA GLY A 110 8.92 6.87 -1.21
C GLY A 110 8.71 6.14 0.11
N PHE A 111 8.11 4.94 0.10
CA PHE A 111 7.80 4.19 1.32
C PHE A 111 9.06 3.67 2.02
N ASP A 112 9.95 2.98 1.29
CA ASP A 112 11.18 2.45 1.89
C ASP A 112 12.10 3.58 2.36
N GLU A 113 12.16 4.70 1.63
CA GLU A 113 12.91 5.87 2.08
C GLU A 113 12.32 6.46 3.36
N LEU A 114 10.98 6.63 3.43
CA LEU A 114 10.30 7.21 4.59
C LEU A 114 10.56 6.40 5.85
N PHE A 115 10.33 5.08 5.79
CA PHE A 115 10.49 4.23 6.96
C PHE A 115 11.97 3.92 7.30
N SER A 116 12.91 4.30 6.45
CA SER A 116 14.34 4.29 6.80
C SER A 116 14.76 5.46 7.70
N ARG A 117 13.93 6.51 7.82
CA ARG A 117 14.22 7.71 8.60
C ARG A 117 14.07 7.43 10.09
N SER A 118 15.10 7.74 10.87
CA SER A 118 15.11 7.46 12.31
C SER A 118 14.13 8.29 13.14
N ASP A 119 13.64 9.40 12.59
CA ASP A 119 12.71 10.34 13.23
C ASP A 119 11.26 10.16 12.77
N ILE A 120 10.98 9.18 11.89
CA ILE A 120 9.65 9.01 11.28
C ILE A 120 8.53 8.84 12.31
N SER A 121 8.76 8.07 13.38
CA SER A 121 7.74 7.83 14.39
C SER A 121 7.29 9.12 15.08
N GLU A 122 8.23 10.02 15.40
CA GLU A 122 7.93 11.32 16.02
C GLU A 122 7.18 12.24 15.05
N ILE A 123 7.61 12.27 13.78
CA ILE A 123 6.98 13.08 12.73
C ILE A 123 5.55 12.59 12.41
N LEU A 124 5.30 11.28 12.41
CA LEU A 124 3.95 10.73 12.24
C LEU A 124 3.03 11.14 13.39
N MET A 125 3.51 11.09 14.64
CA MET A 125 2.74 11.53 15.82
C MET A 125 2.41 13.02 15.75
N GLU A 126 3.40 13.85 15.40
CA GLU A 126 3.20 15.29 15.22
C GLU A 126 2.16 15.56 14.13
N LYS A 127 2.29 14.94 12.95
CA LYS A 127 1.33 15.07 11.85
C LYS A 127 -0.07 14.63 12.29
N TYR A 128 -0.20 13.48 12.93
CA TYR A 128 -1.49 12.93 13.35
C TYR A 128 -2.20 13.80 14.39
N SER A 129 -1.44 14.38 15.33
CA SER A 129 -1.97 15.30 16.35
C SER A 129 -2.59 16.57 15.75
N GLY A 130 -2.08 17.01 14.59
CA GLY A 130 -2.57 18.21 13.89
C GLY A 130 -3.75 17.96 12.95
N VAL A 131 -4.09 16.70 12.66
CA VAL A 131 -5.17 16.33 11.73
C VAL A 131 -6.52 16.31 12.44
N GLN A 132 -7.55 16.81 11.76
CA GLN A 132 -8.94 16.77 12.24
C GLN A 132 -9.75 15.75 11.46
N VAL A 133 -10.67 15.06 12.14
CA VAL A 133 -11.64 14.20 11.47
C VAL A 133 -12.70 15.06 10.78
N VAL A 134 -12.91 14.82 9.49
CA VAL A 134 -13.93 15.51 8.68
C VAL A 134 -15.33 15.25 9.24
N THR A 135 -16.12 16.29 9.44
CA THR A 135 -17.47 16.19 9.98
C THR A 135 -18.53 15.93 8.89
N ALA A 136 -19.74 15.56 9.30
CA ALA A 136 -20.88 15.37 8.40
C ALA A 136 -21.26 16.61 7.56
N LYS A 137 -20.80 17.81 7.96
CA LYS A 137 -21.04 19.05 7.21
C LYS A 137 -19.95 19.33 6.18
N GLU A 138 -18.75 18.83 6.43
CA GLU A 138 -17.56 19.10 5.62
C GLU A 138 -17.36 18.05 4.52
N VAL A 139 -17.86 16.83 4.71
CA VAL A 139 -17.67 15.71 3.77
C VAL A 139 -18.10 16.02 2.33
N GLU A 140 -19.06 16.94 2.13
CA GLU A 140 -19.52 17.32 0.78
C GLU A 140 -18.63 18.37 0.08
N ILE A 141 -17.65 18.94 0.79
CA ILE A 141 -16.80 20.04 0.27
C ILE A 141 -15.31 19.74 0.31
N VAL A 142 -14.88 18.81 1.15
CA VAL A 142 -13.46 18.40 1.21
C VAL A 142 -13.16 17.33 0.16
N PRO A 143 -11.92 17.24 -0.34
CA PRO A 143 -11.48 16.10 -1.14
C PRO A 143 -11.59 14.79 -0.36
N THR A 144 -11.75 13.68 -1.08
CA THR A 144 -11.83 12.34 -0.50
C THR A 144 -10.58 11.98 0.30
N GLU A 145 -9.41 12.46 -0.13
CA GLU A 145 -8.13 12.24 0.52
C GLU A 145 -8.13 12.83 1.95
N GLU A 146 -8.77 14.00 2.16
CA GLU A 146 -8.92 14.62 3.49
C GLU A 146 -9.88 13.82 4.39
N PHE A 147 -10.94 13.23 3.83
CA PHE A 147 -11.84 12.35 4.58
C PHE A 147 -11.11 11.14 5.16
N PHE A 148 -10.13 10.59 4.44
CA PHE A 148 -9.35 9.43 4.86
C PHE A 148 -7.97 9.75 5.42
N LEU A 149 -7.58 11.03 5.53
CA LEU A 149 -6.26 11.42 6.01
C LEU A 149 -5.92 10.83 7.39
N PRO A 150 -6.81 10.86 8.40
CA PRO A 150 -6.54 10.20 9.69
C PRO A 150 -6.26 8.69 9.51
N SER A 151 -7.08 8.00 8.72
CA SER A 151 -6.96 6.55 8.49
C SER A 151 -5.73 6.19 7.66
N THR A 152 -5.28 7.09 6.78
CA THR A 152 -4.06 6.92 5.98
C THR A 152 -2.82 7.08 6.86
N ILE A 153 -2.80 8.04 7.78
CA ILE A 153 -1.71 8.18 8.76
C ILE A 153 -1.69 6.96 9.70
N GLU A 154 -2.85 6.46 10.13
CA GLU A 154 -2.95 5.21 10.87
C GLU A 154 -2.39 3.99 10.12
N TYR A 155 -2.59 3.91 8.81
CA TYR A 155 -1.92 2.92 7.96
C TYR A 155 -0.39 3.10 7.99
N LEU A 156 0.12 4.34 7.94
CA LEU A 156 1.55 4.61 8.02
C LEU A 156 2.13 4.26 9.40
N PHE A 157 1.41 4.47 10.51
CA PHE A 157 1.83 3.98 11.82
C PHE A 157 2.02 2.47 11.85
N ALA A 158 1.11 1.72 11.21
CA ALA A 158 1.21 0.26 11.15
C ALA A 158 2.41 -0.17 10.28
N CYS A 159 2.63 0.50 9.15
CA CYS A 159 3.81 0.25 8.33
C CYS A 159 5.13 0.56 9.06
N ASP A 160 5.19 1.66 9.81
CA ASP A 160 6.36 2.02 10.62
C ASP A 160 6.63 0.92 11.65
N GLU A 161 5.62 0.44 12.38
CA GLU A 161 5.77 -0.67 13.33
C GLU A 161 6.20 -1.98 12.65
N ILE A 162 5.68 -2.29 11.46
CA ILE A 162 6.06 -3.48 10.68
C ILE A 162 7.54 -3.42 10.25
N LYS A 163 8.04 -2.24 9.87
CA LYS A 163 9.39 -2.05 9.32
C LYS A 163 10.44 -1.85 10.41
N ASN A 164 10.10 -1.10 11.45
CA ASN A 164 11.02 -0.62 12.48
C ASN A 164 10.83 -1.31 13.84
N GLY A 165 9.77 -2.09 14.01
CA GLY A 165 9.44 -2.78 15.25
C GLY A 165 8.50 -1.97 16.14
N GLU A 166 8.17 -2.55 17.29
CA GLU A 166 7.21 -1.97 18.23
C GLU A 166 7.67 -0.62 18.77
N TYR A 167 6.73 0.32 18.85
CA TYR A 167 6.94 1.59 19.55
C TYR A 167 7.36 1.36 21.00
N SER A 168 8.21 2.23 21.53
CA SER A 168 8.52 2.24 22.96
C SER A 168 7.26 2.49 23.79
N ASP A 169 7.24 2.05 25.06
CA ASP A 169 6.06 2.21 25.95
C ASP A 169 5.50 3.65 25.95
N LYS A 170 6.39 4.65 25.94
CA LYS A 170 6.01 6.08 25.88
C LYS A 170 5.36 6.45 24.55
N GLN A 171 5.97 6.02 23.43
CA GLN A 171 5.43 6.28 22.09
C GLN A 171 4.10 5.56 21.88
N ALA A 172 3.97 4.33 22.38
CA ALA A 172 2.73 3.58 22.32
C ALA A 172 1.61 4.27 23.12
N GLU A 173 1.90 4.78 24.33
CA GLU A 173 0.94 5.57 25.12
C GLU A 173 0.46 6.81 24.35
N GLU A 174 1.38 7.56 23.74
CA GLU A 174 1.07 8.74 22.92
C GLU A 174 0.21 8.39 21.70
N VAL A 175 0.55 7.32 20.97
CA VAL A 175 -0.25 6.84 19.84
C VAL A 175 -1.66 6.44 20.29
N TYR A 176 -1.81 5.76 21.44
CA TYR A 176 -3.13 5.38 21.95
C TYR A 176 -3.99 6.58 22.36
N ASP A 177 -3.40 7.60 22.98
CA ASP A 177 -4.11 8.83 23.33
C ASP A 177 -4.62 9.55 22.07
N LEU A 178 -3.78 9.64 21.03
CA LEU A 178 -4.18 10.23 19.74
C LEU A 178 -5.28 9.41 19.04
N LEU A 179 -5.21 8.08 19.08
CA LEU A 179 -6.25 7.22 18.52
C LEU A 179 -7.58 7.40 19.25
N ASP A 180 -7.57 7.48 20.58
CA ASP A 180 -8.77 7.70 21.40
C ASP A 180 -9.42 9.07 21.11
N GLU A 181 -8.62 10.10 20.87
CA GLU A 181 -9.10 11.40 20.39
C GLU A 181 -9.83 11.26 19.05
N LYS A 182 -9.18 10.67 18.02
CA LYS A 182 -9.80 10.53 16.70
C LYS A 182 -11.00 9.60 16.68
N MET A 183 -11.04 8.57 17.52
CA MET A 183 -12.22 7.73 17.70
C MET A 183 -13.42 8.54 18.22
N LYS A 184 -13.22 9.41 19.22
CA LYS A 184 -14.30 10.30 19.74
C LYS A 184 -14.76 11.33 18.71
N GLU A 185 -13.83 11.87 17.92
CA GLU A 185 -14.18 12.77 16.82
C GLU A 185 -15.01 12.05 15.75
N ARG A 186 -14.61 10.85 15.34
CA ARG A 186 -15.35 9.98 14.39
C ARG A 186 -16.75 9.64 14.89
N GLU A 187 -16.87 9.26 16.18
CA GLU A 187 -18.16 9.00 16.82
C GLU A 187 -19.06 10.25 16.77
N SER A 188 -18.50 11.41 17.10
CA SER A 188 -19.22 12.69 17.07
C SER A 188 -19.65 13.09 15.65
N ALA A 189 -18.83 12.80 14.64
CA ALA A 189 -19.14 13.06 13.24
C ALA A 189 -20.25 12.14 12.71
N GLY A 190 -20.32 10.89 13.18
CA GLY A 190 -21.39 9.94 12.86
C GLY A 190 -21.40 9.43 11.40
N ILE A 191 -20.29 9.64 10.67
CA ILE A 191 -20.12 9.27 9.26
C ILE A 191 -18.96 8.28 9.05
N TYR A 192 -18.41 7.73 10.12
CA TYR A 192 -17.36 6.73 10.08
C TYR A 192 -17.85 5.45 10.74
N SER A 193 -17.41 4.33 10.19
CA SER A 193 -17.47 3.03 10.83
C SER A 193 -16.13 2.76 11.49
N THR A 194 -16.09 1.70 12.28
CA THR A 194 -14.84 1.24 12.90
C THR A 194 -13.81 0.72 11.89
N ALA A 195 -14.20 0.50 10.64
CA ALA A 195 -13.26 0.20 9.57
C ALA A 195 -12.27 1.37 9.31
N SER A 196 -12.64 2.59 9.72
CA SER A 196 -11.78 3.78 9.65
C SER A 196 -10.72 3.83 10.77
N GLU A 197 -10.82 2.97 11.79
CA GLU A 197 -9.86 2.82 12.91
C GLU A 197 -8.72 1.85 12.52
N VAL A 198 -8.01 2.17 11.45
CA VAL A 198 -7.03 1.30 10.77
C VAL A 198 -5.96 0.76 11.72
N TYR A 199 -5.33 1.62 12.51
CA TYR A 199 -4.23 1.17 13.39
C TYR A 199 -4.74 0.36 14.57
N ALA A 200 -5.87 0.74 15.15
CA ALA A 200 -6.50 -0.02 16.22
C ALA A 200 -6.89 -1.43 15.75
N ASN A 201 -7.47 -1.54 14.54
CA ASN A 201 -7.79 -2.82 13.93
C ASN A 201 -6.54 -3.68 13.67
N TYR A 202 -5.43 -3.07 13.22
CA TYR A 202 -4.14 -3.74 13.06
C TYR A 202 -3.64 -4.33 14.40
N MET A 203 -3.63 -3.54 15.47
CA MET A 203 -3.17 -3.98 16.79
C MET A 203 -4.03 -5.11 17.39
N LEU A 204 -5.34 -5.06 17.16
CA LEU A 204 -6.26 -6.12 17.58
C LEU A 204 -6.00 -7.43 16.84
N GLN A 205 -5.73 -7.37 15.54
CA GLN A 205 -5.36 -8.55 14.75
C GLN A 205 -4.01 -9.11 15.22
N LYS A 206 -3.00 -8.24 15.41
CA LYS A 206 -1.66 -8.61 15.87
C LYS A 206 -1.66 -9.29 17.24
N SER A 207 -2.45 -8.79 18.18
CA SER A 207 -2.52 -9.33 19.56
C SER A 207 -3.24 -10.68 19.66
N GLY A 208 -3.80 -11.21 18.56
CA GLY A 208 -4.53 -12.48 18.55
C GLY A 208 -5.82 -12.43 19.40
N VAL A 209 -6.25 -11.24 19.82
CA VAL A 209 -7.52 -11.04 20.51
C VAL A 209 -8.63 -11.32 19.49
N ASN A 210 -9.26 -12.48 19.63
CA ASN A 210 -10.39 -12.91 18.81
C ASN A 210 -11.52 -11.87 18.86
N MET A 211 -11.57 -10.96 17.88
CA MET A 211 -12.72 -10.39 17.15
C MET A 211 -14.03 -10.12 17.92
N LEU A 212 -13.97 -9.89 19.22
CA LEU A 212 -15.16 -9.74 20.08
C LEU A 212 -15.25 -8.38 20.76
N GLN A 213 -14.31 -7.46 20.56
CA GLN A 213 -14.39 -6.12 21.13
C GLN A 213 -13.46 -5.12 20.43
N ALA A 214 -13.90 -4.66 19.26
CA ALA A 214 -13.82 -3.29 18.77
C ALA A 214 -14.24 -3.33 17.30
N GLY A 215 -15.43 -2.82 17.04
CA GLY A 215 -15.77 -2.37 15.71
C GLY A 215 -16.08 -3.43 14.69
N GLU A 216 -15.09 -4.05 14.04
CA GLU A 216 -15.32 -5.04 13.00
C GLU A 216 -15.44 -6.46 13.59
N ASN A 217 -16.67 -6.94 13.78
CA ASN A 217 -16.93 -8.34 14.08
C ASN A 217 -16.72 -9.18 12.82
N PHE A 218 -15.48 -9.54 12.53
CA PHE A 218 -15.21 -10.76 11.80
C PHE A 218 -15.75 -11.90 12.65
N LYS A 219 -16.81 -12.54 12.18
CA LYS A 219 -17.36 -13.73 12.82
C LYS A 219 -17.03 -14.91 11.93
N LYS A 220 -16.23 -15.84 12.45
CA LYS A 220 -15.91 -17.08 11.73
C LYS A 220 -17.21 -17.83 11.42
N VAL A 221 -17.36 -18.23 10.15
CA VAL A 221 -18.50 -18.98 9.65
C VAL A 221 -18.04 -20.27 8.95
N THR A 222 -18.95 -21.23 8.83
CA THR A 222 -18.70 -22.46 8.10
C THR A 222 -19.42 -22.41 6.76
N ILE A 223 -18.66 -22.18 5.68
CA ILE A 223 -19.13 -22.35 4.30
C ILE A 223 -18.39 -23.52 3.65
N LYS A 224 -18.99 -24.08 2.60
CA LYS A 224 -18.48 -25.27 1.91
C LYS A 224 -18.35 -25.03 0.42
N THR A 225 -17.39 -25.71 -0.19
CA THR A 225 -17.33 -25.86 -1.64
C THR A 225 -18.54 -26.66 -2.15
N PRO A 226 -18.83 -26.63 -3.47
CA PRO A 226 -19.82 -27.51 -4.08
C PRO A 226 -19.64 -29.02 -3.83
N LYS A 227 -18.42 -29.47 -3.49
CA LYS A 227 -18.10 -30.88 -3.16
C LYS A 227 -18.17 -31.17 -1.65
N GLY A 228 -18.50 -30.17 -0.84
CA GLY A 228 -18.77 -30.33 0.60
C GLY A 228 -17.55 -30.10 1.51
N SER A 229 -16.38 -29.80 0.96
CA SER A 229 -15.19 -29.46 1.75
C SER A 229 -15.37 -28.09 2.42
N VAL A 230 -14.96 -27.98 3.69
CA VAL A 230 -15.12 -26.76 4.48
C VAL A 230 -14.01 -25.77 4.16
N ILE A 231 -14.39 -24.51 3.88
CA ILE A 231 -13.43 -23.42 3.69
C ILE A 231 -12.95 -22.96 5.08
N PRO A 232 -11.65 -23.04 5.39
CA PRO A 232 -11.15 -22.89 6.76
C PRO A 232 -11.21 -21.46 7.32
N GLU A 233 -11.06 -20.47 6.44
CA GLU A 233 -10.94 -19.05 6.76
C GLU A 233 -12.05 -18.26 6.08
N ALA A 234 -13.28 -18.52 6.51
CA ALA A 234 -14.46 -17.81 6.06
C ALA A 234 -15.10 -17.03 7.21
N TYR A 235 -15.50 -15.80 6.92
CA TYR A 235 -16.00 -14.85 7.91
C TYR A 235 -17.22 -14.09 7.39
N SER A 236 -18.13 -13.71 8.27
CA SER A 236 -19.05 -12.60 8.04
C SER A 236 -18.50 -11.36 8.73
N ARG A 237 -18.54 -10.19 8.09
CA ARG A 237 -18.04 -8.92 8.65
C ARG A 237 -19.18 -7.94 8.92
N SER A 238 -19.07 -7.19 10.00
CA SER A 238 -20.03 -6.15 10.44
C SER A 238 -19.40 -5.25 11.51
N PRO A 239 -19.86 -4.00 11.71
CA PRO A 239 -20.89 -3.30 10.95
C PRO A 239 -20.39 -2.96 9.55
N GLU A 240 -21.31 -2.77 8.62
CA GLU A 240 -20.95 -2.27 7.28
C GLU A 240 -20.41 -0.84 7.37
N TYR A 241 -19.64 -0.43 6.35
CA TYR A 241 -19.35 0.98 6.09
C TYR A 241 -20.61 1.86 6.16
N THR A 242 -20.44 3.08 6.64
CA THR A 242 -21.46 4.11 6.55
C THR A 242 -21.68 4.51 5.09
N LYS A 243 -22.77 5.27 4.83
CA LYS A 243 -23.04 5.78 3.48
C LYS A 243 -21.96 6.75 2.98
N ALA A 244 -21.38 7.55 3.88
CA ALA A 244 -20.31 8.48 3.54
C ALA A 244 -19.05 7.69 3.13
N GLU A 245 -18.60 6.75 3.96
CA GLU A 245 -17.46 5.89 3.60
C GLU A 245 -17.67 5.15 2.28
N ILE A 246 -18.87 4.59 2.03
CA ILE A 246 -19.15 3.93 0.75
C ILE A 246 -19.02 4.91 -0.42
N LYS A 247 -19.52 6.14 -0.30
CA LYS A 247 -19.41 7.17 -1.34
C LYS A 247 -17.94 7.56 -1.56
N GLU A 248 -17.22 7.87 -0.49
CA GLU A 248 -15.85 8.34 -0.56
C GLU A 248 -14.91 7.24 -1.10
N ILE A 249 -15.00 5.99 -0.63
CA ILE A 249 -14.21 4.88 -1.20
C ILE A 249 -14.53 4.68 -2.68
N ASN A 250 -15.81 4.78 -3.05
CA ASN A 250 -16.24 4.66 -4.44
C ASN A 250 -15.60 5.76 -5.31
N GLU A 251 -15.66 7.01 -4.88
CA GLU A 251 -15.13 8.16 -5.61
C GLU A 251 -13.60 8.12 -5.69
N TRP A 252 -12.92 7.74 -4.60
CA TRP A 252 -11.46 7.59 -4.58
C TRP A 252 -10.97 6.62 -5.65
N TYR A 253 -11.54 5.42 -5.69
CA TYR A 253 -11.11 4.39 -6.64
C TYR A 253 -11.54 4.69 -8.08
N ASP A 254 -12.69 5.31 -8.31
CA ASP A 254 -13.08 5.74 -9.67
C ASP A 254 -12.11 6.80 -10.21
N LYS A 255 -11.61 7.68 -9.32
CA LYS A 255 -10.63 8.72 -9.64
C LYS A 255 -9.25 8.12 -9.91
N GLU A 256 -8.73 7.28 -9.02
CA GLU A 256 -7.42 6.64 -9.17
C GLU A 256 -7.37 5.65 -10.35
N TRP A 257 -8.46 4.94 -10.65
CA TRP A 257 -8.50 3.84 -11.63
C TRP A 257 -9.53 4.09 -12.74
N PRO A 258 -9.38 5.16 -13.56
CA PRO A 258 -10.43 5.59 -14.49
C PRO A 258 -10.77 4.59 -15.61
N LEU A 259 -9.86 3.69 -15.99
CA LEU A 259 -10.13 2.63 -16.96
C LEU A 259 -10.92 1.44 -16.37
N ALA A 260 -11.02 1.35 -15.04
CA ALA A 260 -11.80 0.33 -14.36
C ALA A 260 -13.26 0.77 -14.25
N LYS A 261 -14.17 -0.11 -14.68
CA LYS A 261 -15.62 0.16 -14.62
C LYS A 261 -16.22 -0.44 -13.36
N ARG A 262 -16.72 0.40 -12.47
CA ARG A 262 -17.39 -0.06 -11.24
C ARG A 262 -18.67 -0.83 -11.56
N VAL A 263 -18.80 -2.03 -10.98
CA VAL A 263 -19.95 -2.92 -11.06
C VAL A 263 -20.81 -2.83 -9.81
N SER A 264 -20.19 -2.67 -8.64
CA SER A 264 -20.87 -2.57 -7.36
C SER A 264 -20.02 -1.81 -6.36
N SER A 265 -20.66 -1.11 -5.43
CA SER A 265 -20.02 -0.27 -4.42
C SER A 265 -19.08 -1.04 -3.47
N ALA A 266 -18.24 -0.29 -2.77
CA ALA A 266 -17.49 -0.78 -1.63
C ALA A 266 -18.38 -1.47 -0.60
N THR A 267 -17.83 -2.53 0.02
CA THR A 267 -18.46 -3.27 1.11
C THR A 267 -17.42 -4.15 1.79
N ILE A 268 -17.50 -4.25 3.11
CA ILE A 268 -16.64 -5.15 3.89
C ILE A 268 -17.09 -6.61 3.82
N LYS A 269 -18.28 -6.90 3.28
CA LYS A 269 -18.91 -8.23 3.43
C LYS A 269 -18.21 -9.35 2.68
N TYR A 270 -17.59 -9.06 1.55
CA TYR A 270 -16.91 -10.04 0.71
C TYR A 270 -15.71 -9.42 -0.01
N ASN A 271 -14.73 -10.26 -0.35
CA ASN A 271 -13.51 -9.89 -1.06
C ASN A 271 -13.36 -10.64 -2.38
N CYS A 272 -12.20 -10.43 -3.03
CA CYS A 272 -11.80 -11.02 -4.30
C CYS A 272 -11.92 -12.55 -4.34
N HIS A 273 -11.44 -13.21 -3.28
CA HIS A 273 -11.44 -14.67 -3.15
C HIS A 273 -12.86 -15.23 -3.05
N SER A 274 -13.66 -14.67 -2.16
CA SER A 274 -15.06 -15.08 -2.00
C SER A 274 -15.85 -14.85 -3.28
N TYR A 275 -15.63 -13.73 -3.97
CA TYR A 275 -16.28 -13.46 -5.25
C TYR A 275 -15.90 -14.48 -6.33
N ALA A 276 -14.59 -14.69 -6.54
CA ALA A 276 -14.09 -15.49 -7.65
C ALA A 276 -14.37 -16.99 -7.49
N TRP A 277 -14.16 -17.52 -6.28
CA TRP A 277 -14.18 -18.95 -6.00
C TRP A 277 -15.53 -19.44 -5.45
N TYR A 278 -16.21 -18.63 -4.63
CA TYR A 278 -17.39 -19.06 -3.90
C TYR A 278 -18.71 -18.54 -4.48
N ASN A 279 -18.95 -17.23 -4.44
CA ASN A 279 -20.22 -16.62 -4.84
C ASN A 279 -20.01 -15.26 -5.52
N ARG A 280 -20.31 -15.19 -6.82
CA ARG A 280 -20.18 -14.01 -7.69
C ARG A 280 -21.32 -12.99 -7.54
N SER A 281 -22.22 -13.18 -6.57
CA SER A 281 -23.28 -12.22 -6.27
C SER A 281 -22.73 -10.99 -5.53
N THR A 282 -23.23 -9.80 -5.86
CA THR A 282 -22.94 -8.56 -5.12
C THR A 282 -23.62 -8.53 -3.74
N SER A 283 -24.53 -9.46 -3.47
CA SER A 283 -25.10 -9.71 -2.13
C SER A 283 -24.37 -10.81 -1.36
N ASN A 284 -23.17 -11.22 -1.80
CA ASN A 284 -22.33 -12.16 -1.07
C ASN A 284 -22.02 -11.61 0.33
N ALA A 285 -22.25 -12.43 1.36
CA ALA A 285 -22.13 -12.04 2.76
C ALA A 285 -20.86 -12.58 3.45
N TYR A 286 -19.97 -13.22 2.67
CA TYR A 286 -18.82 -13.91 3.22
C TYR A 286 -17.52 -13.38 2.66
N TRP A 287 -16.57 -13.14 3.56
CA TRP A 287 -15.18 -12.91 3.29
C TRP A 287 -14.43 -14.25 3.34
N ILE A 288 -13.53 -14.49 2.39
CA ILE A 288 -12.66 -15.68 2.41
C ILE A 288 -11.23 -15.19 2.42
N ASP A 289 -10.48 -15.53 3.44
CA ASP A 289 -9.08 -15.13 3.55
C ASP A 289 -8.15 -16.05 2.73
N LYS A 290 -6.92 -16.31 3.18
CA LYS A 290 -5.87 -16.84 2.32
C LYS A 290 -6.15 -18.28 1.85
N GLY A 291 -5.69 -18.56 0.62
CA GLY A 291 -5.57 -19.92 0.08
C GLY A 291 -6.84 -20.62 -0.46
N PRO A 292 -7.88 -19.94 -1.01
CA PRO A 292 -9.07 -20.62 -1.52
C PRO A 292 -8.73 -21.56 -2.70
N ALA A 293 -7.77 -21.22 -3.55
CA ALA A 293 -7.45 -22.03 -4.73
C ALA A 293 -7.15 -23.49 -4.37
N SER A 294 -6.46 -23.73 -3.25
CA SER A 294 -6.04 -25.06 -2.81
C SER A 294 -7.22 -26.02 -2.60
N ILE A 295 -8.29 -25.56 -1.95
CA ILE A 295 -9.45 -26.41 -1.62
C ILE A 295 -10.31 -26.69 -2.85
N TYR A 296 -10.51 -25.70 -3.70
CA TYR A 296 -11.28 -25.85 -4.93
C TYR A 296 -10.58 -26.72 -5.97
N VAL A 297 -9.24 -26.68 -6.00
CA VAL A 297 -8.42 -27.57 -6.83
C VAL A 297 -8.40 -28.99 -6.26
N LYS A 298 -8.23 -29.15 -4.95
CA LYS A 298 -8.27 -30.46 -4.27
C LYS A 298 -9.60 -31.17 -4.48
N ASP A 299 -10.70 -30.43 -4.46
CA ASP A 299 -12.04 -30.95 -4.74
C ASP A 299 -12.29 -31.27 -6.22
N GLY A 300 -11.31 -31.01 -7.09
CA GLY A 300 -11.41 -31.22 -8.53
C GLY A 300 -12.41 -30.30 -9.22
N ILE A 301 -12.86 -29.22 -8.56
CA ILE A 301 -13.80 -28.26 -9.13
C ILE A 301 -13.11 -27.38 -10.17
N TYR A 302 -11.86 -27.02 -9.89
CA TYR A 302 -11.00 -26.27 -10.80
C TYR A 302 -9.68 -26.99 -11.01
N SER A 303 -9.08 -26.77 -12.18
CA SER A 303 -7.76 -27.26 -12.55
C SER A 303 -6.94 -26.11 -13.11
N LYS A 304 -5.62 -26.15 -12.86
CA LYS A 304 -4.68 -25.16 -13.41
C LYS A 304 -4.73 -25.23 -14.94
N TYR A 305 -4.93 -24.09 -15.57
CA TYR A 305 -5.00 -23.95 -17.02
C TYR A 305 -3.67 -23.49 -17.59
N THR A 306 -3.20 -24.16 -18.64
CA THR A 306 -1.93 -23.88 -19.32
C THR A 306 -2.09 -23.57 -20.81
N GLY A 307 -3.34 -23.47 -21.31
CA GLY A 307 -3.63 -23.28 -22.74
C GLY A 307 -3.48 -21.85 -23.27
N GLY A 308 -2.79 -20.97 -22.54
CA GLY A 308 -2.50 -19.59 -22.94
C GLY A 308 -3.68 -18.64 -22.72
N THR A 309 -4.66 -18.66 -23.62
CA THR A 309 -5.72 -17.64 -23.68
C THR A 309 -6.80 -17.86 -22.61
N ALA A 310 -7.03 -16.85 -21.76
CA ALA A 310 -8.10 -16.90 -20.78
C ALA A 310 -9.48 -16.92 -21.46
N ARG A 311 -10.41 -17.70 -20.90
CA ARG A 311 -11.80 -17.81 -21.34
C ARG A 311 -12.73 -17.31 -20.25
N SER A 312 -13.88 -16.77 -20.65
CA SER A 312 -14.89 -16.28 -19.71
C SER A 312 -15.23 -17.36 -18.66
N GLY A 313 -15.28 -16.95 -17.40
CA GLY A 313 -15.54 -17.79 -16.24
C GLY A 313 -14.31 -18.44 -15.61
N MET A 314 -13.14 -18.41 -16.25
CA MET A 314 -11.86 -18.80 -15.62
C MET A 314 -11.51 -17.87 -14.47
N ILE A 315 -10.67 -18.36 -13.56
CA ILE A 315 -10.18 -17.58 -12.43
C ILE A 315 -8.74 -17.16 -12.71
N TYR A 316 -8.49 -15.85 -12.65
CA TYR A 316 -7.17 -15.28 -12.47
C TYR A 316 -6.81 -15.37 -11.00
N TYR A 317 -5.74 -16.10 -10.67
CA TYR A 317 -5.19 -16.20 -9.33
C TYR A 317 -3.82 -15.52 -9.31
N TYR A 318 -3.77 -14.34 -8.71
CA TYR A 318 -2.63 -13.45 -8.77
C TYR A 318 -1.63 -13.76 -7.66
N ASN A 319 -0.35 -13.72 -8.01
CA ASN A 319 0.81 -13.76 -7.13
C ASN A 319 0.70 -14.74 -5.93
N GLY A 320 0.25 -15.97 -6.19
CA GLY A 320 0.17 -17.00 -5.15
C GLY A 320 -0.95 -16.80 -4.12
N GLY A 321 -1.87 -15.86 -4.35
CA GLY A 321 -3.01 -15.62 -3.47
C GLY A 321 -3.22 -14.18 -3.05
N GLU A 322 -2.42 -13.23 -3.53
CA GLU A 322 -2.62 -11.81 -3.29
C GLU A 322 -4.01 -11.33 -3.77
N HIS A 323 -4.46 -11.84 -4.92
CA HIS A 323 -5.74 -11.44 -5.51
C HIS A 323 -6.41 -12.56 -6.31
N SER A 324 -7.73 -12.44 -6.52
CA SER A 324 -8.49 -13.31 -7.40
C SER A 324 -9.55 -12.57 -8.21
N GLY A 325 -9.62 -12.88 -9.49
CA GLY A 325 -10.60 -12.29 -10.39
C GLY A 325 -11.19 -13.32 -11.34
N VAL A 326 -12.34 -12.99 -11.92
CA VAL A 326 -13.01 -13.84 -12.90
C VAL A 326 -12.75 -13.25 -14.28
N ALA A 327 -12.20 -14.03 -15.19
CA ALA A 327 -12.12 -13.66 -16.60
C ALA A 327 -13.53 -13.43 -17.14
N ILE A 328 -13.80 -12.25 -17.71
CA ILE A 328 -15.12 -11.94 -18.29
C ILE A 328 -15.10 -11.92 -19.82
N GLY A 329 -13.94 -11.71 -20.43
CA GLY A 329 -13.79 -11.73 -21.88
C GLY A 329 -12.49 -11.09 -22.34
N THR A 330 -12.44 -10.78 -23.64
CA THR A 330 -11.35 -10.02 -24.25
C THR A 330 -11.90 -8.94 -25.13
N GLU A 331 -11.23 -7.80 -25.19
CA GLU A 331 -11.55 -6.70 -26.08
C GLU A 331 -10.34 -6.37 -26.96
N MET A 332 -10.60 -5.84 -28.16
CA MET A 332 -9.54 -5.35 -29.03
C MET A 332 -9.37 -3.86 -28.79
N VAL A 333 -8.25 -3.48 -28.18
CA VAL A 333 -7.89 -2.07 -27.92
C VAL A 333 -6.68 -1.74 -28.78
N SER A 334 -6.85 -0.79 -29.71
CA SER A 334 -5.78 -0.35 -30.62
C SER A 334 -5.06 -1.49 -31.37
N GLY A 335 -5.79 -2.55 -31.72
CA GLY A 335 -5.26 -3.72 -32.43
C GLY A 335 -4.59 -4.78 -31.54
N ALA A 336 -4.52 -4.55 -30.22
CA ALA A 336 -4.07 -5.54 -29.24
C ALA A 336 -5.28 -6.21 -28.54
N GLN A 337 -5.17 -7.51 -28.27
CA GLN A 337 -6.15 -8.23 -27.46
C GLN A 337 -5.88 -7.98 -25.98
N VAL A 338 -6.83 -7.34 -25.30
CA VAL A 338 -6.79 -7.07 -23.86
C VAL A 338 -7.74 -8.01 -23.14
N PHE A 339 -7.25 -8.65 -22.08
CA PHE A 339 -8.06 -9.55 -21.25
C PHE A 339 -8.72 -8.78 -20.12
N TYR A 340 -10.03 -8.94 -19.98
CA TYR A 340 -10.80 -8.30 -18.94
C TYR A 340 -11.13 -9.25 -17.81
N VAL A 341 -11.00 -8.72 -16.60
CA VAL A 341 -11.24 -9.40 -15.34
C VAL A 341 -12.30 -8.62 -14.58
N ARG A 342 -13.24 -9.34 -13.99
CA ARG A 342 -14.13 -8.80 -12.95
C ARG A 342 -13.65 -9.26 -11.59
N SER A 343 -13.29 -8.32 -10.73
CA SER A 343 -12.74 -8.64 -9.41
C SER A 343 -13.10 -7.58 -8.36
N LYS A 344 -13.32 -8.05 -7.14
CA LYS A 344 -13.52 -7.20 -5.96
C LYS A 344 -12.14 -6.77 -5.48
N TRP A 345 -11.92 -5.50 -5.17
CA TRP A 345 -10.64 -5.06 -4.63
C TRP A 345 -10.75 -4.95 -3.11
N GLY A 346 -10.33 -5.98 -2.36
CA GLY A 346 -10.43 -6.01 -0.89
C GLY A 346 -11.83 -5.70 -0.39
N SER A 347 -11.96 -4.69 0.48
CA SER A 347 -13.24 -4.08 0.90
C SER A 347 -13.70 -2.93 -0.01
N ALA A 348 -12.82 -2.39 -0.86
CA ALA A 348 -13.12 -1.44 -1.93
C ALA A 348 -14.01 -2.03 -3.05
N PRO A 349 -14.44 -1.27 -4.08
CA PRO A 349 -15.52 -1.69 -4.97
C PRO A 349 -15.22 -2.92 -5.86
N LEU A 350 -16.26 -3.44 -6.51
CA LEU A 350 -16.15 -4.48 -7.54
C LEU A 350 -16.01 -3.83 -8.91
N TYR A 351 -14.95 -4.19 -9.66
CA TYR A 351 -14.64 -3.58 -10.95
C TYR A 351 -14.56 -4.60 -12.08
N GLU A 352 -14.82 -4.13 -13.30
CA GLU A 352 -14.33 -4.73 -14.55
C GLU A 352 -13.13 -3.93 -15.03
N HIS A 353 -12.02 -4.59 -15.31
CA HIS A 353 -10.77 -3.91 -15.64
C HIS A 353 -9.86 -4.82 -16.49
N PRO A 354 -8.91 -4.25 -17.24
CA PRO A 354 -7.81 -5.02 -17.81
C PRO A 354 -7.07 -5.83 -16.73
N PHE A 355 -6.62 -7.04 -17.05
CA PHE A 355 -6.06 -7.98 -16.06
C PHE A 355 -4.84 -7.45 -15.28
N ASN A 356 -4.14 -6.45 -15.83
CA ASN A 356 -2.95 -5.78 -15.30
C ASN A 356 -3.21 -4.30 -14.92
N TYR A 357 -4.47 -3.92 -14.78
CA TYR A 357 -4.93 -2.59 -14.36
C TYR A 357 -5.76 -2.74 -13.08
N CYS A 358 -5.08 -2.96 -11.96
CA CYS A 358 -5.69 -3.08 -10.63
C CYS A 358 -4.60 -2.84 -9.57
N PRO A 359 -4.97 -2.67 -8.28
CA PRO A 359 -4.00 -2.45 -7.19
C PRO A 359 -2.95 -3.56 -7.00
N TYR A 360 -3.21 -4.75 -7.52
CA TYR A 360 -2.41 -5.95 -7.25
C TYR A 360 -1.36 -6.23 -8.32
N SER A 361 -0.44 -7.15 -8.01
CA SER A 361 0.51 -7.70 -8.97
C SER A 361 -0.18 -8.26 -10.23
N SER A 362 0.41 -8.04 -11.40
CA SER A 362 -0.08 -8.59 -12.67
C SER A 362 0.30 -10.06 -12.90
N LYS A 363 1.22 -10.62 -12.09
CA LYS A 363 1.66 -12.02 -12.18
C LYS A 363 0.52 -12.95 -11.76
N HIS A 364 0.15 -13.90 -12.61
CA HIS A 364 -1.01 -14.75 -12.34
C HIS A 364 -0.88 -16.17 -12.87
N VAL A 365 -1.75 -17.02 -12.34
CA VAL A 365 -2.06 -18.36 -12.85
C VAL A 365 -3.54 -18.42 -13.19
N LEU A 366 -3.88 -19.09 -14.29
CA LEU A 366 -5.28 -19.33 -14.67
C LEU A 366 -5.78 -20.66 -14.12
N TYR A 367 -7.03 -20.67 -13.67
CA TYR A 367 -7.77 -21.87 -13.31
C TYR A 367 -9.05 -21.97 -14.12
N SER A 368 -9.27 -23.15 -14.72
CA SER A 368 -10.52 -23.48 -15.40
C SER A 368 -11.34 -24.45 -14.58
N LYS A 369 -12.66 -24.32 -14.66
CA LYS A 369 -13.56 -25.34 -14.11
C LYS A 369 -13.28 -26.66 -14.82
N SER A 370 -13.08 -27.74 -14.03
CA SER A 370 -12.76 -29.07 -14.54
C SER A 370 -13.97 -29.78 -15.16
#